data_AF-A0A7S3IGX5-F1
#
_entry.id   AF-A0A7S3IGX5-F1
#
_cell.length_a   1.000
_cell.length_b   1.000
_cell.length_c   1.000
_cell.angle_alpha   90.00
_cell.angle_beta   90.00
_cell.angle_gamma   90.00
#
_symmetry.space_group_name_H-M   'P 1'
#
loop_
_entity.id
_entity.type
_entity.pdbx_description
1 polymer ?
#
loop_
_entity_poly.entity_id
_entity_poly.type
_entity_poly.pdbx_seq_one_letter_code
_entity_poly.pdbx_strand_id
1 'polypeptide(L)'
;FKRDFMSAPIWKAFKMVQAKKGHELKPCQIDYRKDERFWVCPSEKDVSVTFEINFESETDQTLARVFLLELNDSKRQVMNAPGVMFHDKNYPENVTRLFPGAMKQRTSNGSISFSVGEIHLKKGLEVPLSQLIGFRQYLHF
;
A
#
# COMPACT_ATOMS: atom_id res chain seq x y z
N PHE A 1 -9.63 -15.85 8.18
CA PHE A 1 -10.41 -15.97 6.93
C PHE A 1 -10.37 -14.72 6.03
N LYS A 2 -10.99 -13.58 6.38
CA LYS A 2 -10.96 -12.37 5.51
C LYS A 2 -9.54 -11.81 5.31
N ARG A 3 -8.74 -11.78 6.38
CA ARG A 3 -7.33 -11.36 6.36
C ARG A 3 -6.46 -12.22 5.44
N ASP A 4 -6.66 -13.53 5.47
CA ASP A 4 -5.83 -14.50 4.74
C ASP A 4 -6.11 -14.48 3.23
N PHE A 5 -7.35 -14.16 2.84
CA PHE A 5 -7.71 -13.98 1.43
C PHE A 5 -7.14 -12.66 0.87
N MET A 6 -7.26 -11.57 1.62
CA MET A 6 -6.76 -10.26 1.19
C MET A 6 -5.23 -10.17 1.16
N SER A 7 -4.55 -10.99 1.95
CA SER A 7 -3.09 -11.01 2.02
C SER A 7 -2.43 -11.80 0.90
N ALA A 8 -3.16 -12.73 0.26
CA ALA A 8 -2.60 -13.65 -0.73
C ALA A 8 -1.88 -12.96 -1.92
N PRO A 9 -2.41 -11.87 -2.52
CA PRO A 9 -1.72 -11.18 -3.62
C PRO A 9 -0.41 -10.51 -3.18
N ILE A 10 -0.41 -9.88 -1.99
CA ILE A 10 0.78 -9.25 -1.42
C ILE A 10 1.82 -10.31 -1.07
N TRP A 11 1.40 -11.41 -0.45
CA TRP A 11 2.27 -12.54 -0.13
C TRP A 11 2.93 -13.14 -1.36
N LYS A 12 2.16 -13.34 -2.44
CA LYS A 12 2.69 -13.81 -3.72
C LYS A 12 3.71 -12.82 -4.28
N ALA A 13 3.40 -11.53 -4.26
CA ALA A 13 4.33 -10.50 -4.73
C ALA A 13 5.64 -10.48 -3.92
N PHE A 14 5.57 -10.58 -2.59
CA PHE A 14 6.76 -10.68 -1.75
C PHE A 14 7.63 -11.89 -2.09
N LYS A 15 7.04 -13.07 -2.30
CA LYS A 15 7.78 -14.27 -2.73
C LYS A 15 8.48 -14.06 -4.07
N MET A 16 7.80 -13.43 -5.03
CA MET A 16 8.38 -13.18 -6.35
C MET A 16 9.51 -12.15 -6.28
N VAL A 17 9.38 -11.09 -5.48
CA VAL A 17 10.46 -10.11 -5.24
C VAL A 17 11.66 -10.77 -4.55
N GLN A 18 11.44 -11.59 -3.54
CA GLN A 18 12.51 -12.34 -2.87
C GLN A 18 13.23 -13.32 -3.80
N ALA A 19 12.51 -13.89 -4.77
CA ALA A 19 13.08 -14.73 -5.81
C ALA A 19 13.70 -13.93 -6.99
N LYS A 20 13.69 -12.59 -6.93
CA LYS A 20 14.13 -11.68 -8.01
C LYS A 20 13.36 -11.86 -9.33
N LYS A 21 12.10 -12.30 -9.21
CA LYS A 21 11.15 -12.55 -10.31
C LYS A 21 9.91 -11.67 -10.22
N GLY A 22 9.94 -10.60 -9.43
CA GLY A 22 8.75 -9.76 -9.20
C GLY A 22 8.16 -9.18 -10.49
N HIS A 23 8.98 -8.91 -11.50
CA HIS A 23 8.55 -8.42 -12.82
C HIS A 23 7.70 -9.45 -13.61
N GLU A 24 7.80 -10.74 -13.31
CA GLU A 24 6.98 -11.80 -13.94
C GLU A 24 5.54 -11.80 -13.42
N LEU A 25 5.30 -11.19 -12.25
CA LEU A 25 3.98 -11.14 -11.64
C LEU A 25 3.20 -9.95 -12.19
N LYS A 26 2.04 -10.23 -12.79
CA LYS A 26 1.11 -9.19 -13.23
C LYS A 26 0.61 -8.38 -12.02
N PRO A 27 0.61 -7.04 -12.09
CA PRO A 27 -0.05 -6.20 -11.10
C PRO A 27 -1.52 -6.58 -10.94
N CYS A 28 -2.06 -6.40 -9.73
CA CYS A 28 -3.49 -6.64 -9.48
C CYS A 28 -4.12 -5.53 -8.63
N GLN A 29 -5.44 -5.39 -8.80
CA GLN A 29 -6.31 -4.55 -7.99
C GLN A 29 -7.22 -5.45 -7.15
N ILE A 30 -7.45 -5.05 -5.90
CA ILE A 30 -8.33 -5.74 -4.96
C ILE A 30 -9.31 -4.73 -4.39
N ASP A 31 -10.59 -4.95 -4.62
CA ASP A 31 -11.68 -4.16 -4.06
C ASP A 31 -12.12 -4.82 -2.75
N TYR A 32 -11.67 -4.28 -1.61
CA TYR A 32 -11.81 -4.95 -0.31
C TYR A 32 -12.90 -4.35 0.59
N ARG A 33 -13.37 -3.16 0.23
CA ARG A 33 -14.57 -2.48 0.76
C ARG A 33 -15.29 -1.78 -0.39
N LYS A 34 -16.51 -1.30 -0.11
CA LYS A 34 -17.37 -0.64 -1.10
C LYS A 34 -16.66 0.51 -1.82
N ASP A 35 -15.95 1.34 -1.06
CA ASP A 35 -15.31 2.57 -1.56
C ASP A 35 -13.79 2.59 -1.29
N GLU A 36 -13.18 1.43 -1.02
CA GLU A 36 -11.73 1.30 -0.86
C GLU A 36 -11.18 0.10 -1.61
N ARG A 37 -10.07 0.36 -2.30
CA ARG A 37 -9.36 -0.60 -3.13
C ARG A 37 -7.88 -0.53 -2.79
N PHE A 38 -7.15 -1.60 -3.07
CA PHE A 38 -5.70 -1.54 -3.07
C PHE A 38 -5.11 -2.20 -4.31
N TRP A 39 -3.92 -1.74 -4.68
CA TRP A 39 -3.17 -2.24 -5.81
C TRP A 39 -1.87 -2.86 -5.32
N VAL A 40 -1.50 -4.00 -5.91
CA VAL A 40 -0.22 -4.65 -5.69
C VAL A 40 0.55 -4.60 -7.01
N CYS A 41 1.61 -3.82 -7.03
CA CYS A 41 2.44 -3.53 -8.19
C CYS A 41 3.86 -4.03 -7.91
N PRO A 42 4.18 -5.29 -8.22
CA PRO A 42 5.53 -5.82 -8.07
C PRO A 42 6.46 -5.25 -9.15
N SER A 43 7.73 -5.08 -8.80
CA SER A 43 8.84 -4.73 -9.69
C SER A 43 9.94 -5.79 -9.54
N GLU A 44 11.07 -5.61 -10.21
CA GLU A 44 12.22 -6.51 -10.05
C GLU A 44 12.78 -6.51 -8.61
N LYS A 45 12.77 -5.36 -7.93
CA LYS A 45 13.49 -5.15 -6.65
C LYS A 45 12.58 -4.93 -5.44
N ASP A 46 11.33 -4.54 -5.68
CA ASP A 46 10.37 -4.23 -4.64
C ASP A 46 8.94 -4.58 -5.04
N VAL A 47 8.03 -4.43 -4.10
CA VAL A 47 6.61 -4.34 -4.39
C VAL A 47 6.07 -3.03 -3.86
N SER A 48 5.30 -2.34 -4.70
CA SER A 48 4.49 -1.21 -4.28
C SER A 48 3.07 -1.68 -3.97
N VAL A 49 2.60 -1.46 -2.75
CA VAL A 49 1.22 -1.71 -2.32
C VAL A 49 0.56 -0.38 -2.04
N THR A 50 -0.47 -0.02 -2.81
CA THR A 50 -1.17 1.26 -2.66
C THR A 50 -2.58 1.05 -2.17
N PHE A 51 -2.97 1.68 -1.06
CA PHE A 51 -4.31 1.62 -0.50
C PHE A 51 -5.04 2.93 -0.73
N GLU A 52 -6.30 2.88 -1.17
CA GLU A 52 -7.25 3.98 -0.96
C GLU A 52 -7.66 4.03 0.51
N ILE A 53 -7.78 5.25 1.04
CA ILE A 53 -8.19 5.50 2.42
C ILE A 53 -9.42 6.38 2.41
N ASN A 54 -10.48 5.92 3.08
CA ASN A 54 -11.73 6.66 3.23
C ASN A 54 -12.13 6.80 4.71
N PHE A 55 -12.51 8.01 5.13
CA PHE A 55 -12.99 8.36 6.46
C PHE A 55 -14.30 9.12 6.33
N GLU A 56 -15.27 8.79 7.17
CA GLU A 56 -16.64 9.31 7.06
C GLU A 56 -16.75 10.77 7.53
N SER A 57 -16.09 11.13 8.64
CA SER A 57 -16.18 12.47 9.21
C SER A 57 -15.06 13.40 8.72
N GLU A 58 -15.37 14.68 8.51
CA GLU A 58 -14.39 15.70 8.10
C GLU A 58 -13.25 15.86 9.13
N THR A 59 -13.57 15.70 10.42
CA THR A 59 -12.59 15.71 11.51
C THR A 59 -11.58 14.57 11.36
N ASP A 60 -12.05 13.34 11.15
CA ASP A 60 -11.17 12.17 10.98
C ASP A 60 -10.35 12.28 9.70
N GLN A 61 -10.94 12.80 8.62
CA GLN A 61 -10.22 13.06 7.37
C GLN A 61 -9.04 14.03 7.60
N THR A 62 -9.27 15.10 8.35
CA THR A 62 -8.25 16.10 8.65
C THR A 62 -7.16 15.51 9.54
N LEU A 63 -7.54 14.80 10.61
CA LEU A 63 -6.59 14.17 11.53
C LEU A 63 -5.76 13.09 10.83
N ALA A 64 -6.39 12.22 10.07
CA ALA A 64 -5.70 11.17 9.33
C ALA A 64 -4.78 11.74 8.26
N ARG A 65 -5.18 12.83 7.59
CA ARG A 65 -4.30 13.51 6.63
C ARG A 65 -3.02 14.01 7.31
N VAL A 66 -3.11 14.63 8.49
CA VAL A 66 -1.92 15.05 9.26
C VAL A 66 -1.05 13.84 9.60
N PHE A 67 -1.65 12.78 10.14
CA PHE A 67 -0.93 11.55 10.48
C PHE A 67 -0.18 10.93 9.27
N LEU A 68 -0.84 10.87 8.11
CA LEU A 68 -0.27 10.26 6.90
C LEU A 68 0.85 11.10 6.29
N LEU A 69 0.77 12.43 6.41
CA LEU A 69 1.86 13.33 6.03
C LEU A 69 3.07 13.13 6.94
N GLU A 70 2.87 13.05 8.26
CA GLU A 70 3.95 12.78 9.22
C GLU A 70 4.58 11.39 9.02
N LEU A 71 3.78 10.36 8.71
CA LEU A 71 4.28 9.02 8.41
C LEU A 71 5.18 9.02 7.16
N ASN A 72 4.82 9.79 6.14
CA ASN A 72 5.65 9.97 4.95
C ASN A 72 7.00 10.62 5.29
N ASP A 73 7.00 11.63 6.17
CA ASP A 73 8.22 12.35 6.58
C ASP A 73 9.09 11.58 7.59
N SER A 74 8.50 10.68 8.38
CA SER A 74 9.19 9.88 9.42
C SER A 74 10.35 9.04 8.89
N LYS A 75 10.36 8.70 7.59
CA LYS A 75 11.49 7.98 6.98
C LYS A 75 12.82 8.71 7.02
N ARG A 76 12.80 10.04 7.20
CA ARG A 76 14.04 10.80 7.37
C ARG A 76 14.81 10.37 8.62
N GLN A 77 14.12 9.77 9.59
CA GLN A 77 14.68 9.38 10.88
C GLN A 77 14.87 7.86 11.03
N VAL A 78 14.13 7.04 10.28
CA VAL A 78 14.17 5.57 10.38
C VAL A 78 14.88 4.96 9.18
N MET A 79 16.12 4.50 9.42
CA MET A 79 16.90 3.78 8.42
C MET A 79 16.28 2.43 8.07
N ASN A 80 16.32 2.04 6.79
CA ASN A 80 15.83 0.75 6.28
C ASN A 80 14.33 0.47 6.53
N ALA A 81 13.52 1.51 6.77
CA ALA A 81 12.07 1.39 6.76
C ALA A 81 11.55 1.25 5.31
N PRO A 82 10.41 0.58 5.10
CA PRO A 82 9.75 0.57 3.80
C PRO A 82 9.50 1.98 3.26
N GLY A 83 9.48 2.09 1.93
CA GLY A 83 8.92 3.26 1.27
C GLY A 83 7.45 3.43 1.67
N VAL A 84 7.01 4.67 1.75
CA VAL A 84 5.71 5.19 2.18
C VAL A 84 5.55 6.51 1.43
N MET A 85 4.44 6.73 0.75
CA MET A 85 4.14 7.97 0.07
C MET A 85 2.64 8.21 0.23
N PHE A 86 2.27 9.38 0.74
CA PHE A 86 0.87 9.77 0.80
C PHE A 86 0.52 10.66 -0.41
N HIS A 87 -0.60 10.34 -1.05
CA HIS A 87 -1.06 10.95 -2.30
C HIS A 87 -2.38 11.69 -2.05
N ASP A 88 -2.28 12.91 -1.52
CA ASP A 88 -3.42 13.75 -1.18
C ASP A 88 -3.87 14.65 -2.34
N LYS A 89 -2.92 15.12 -3.17
CA LYS A 89 -3.18 16.01 -4.31
C LYS A 89 -3.17 15.29 -5.64
N ASN A 90 -2.19 14.41 -5.83
CA ASN A 90 -1.98 13.67 -7.06
C ASN A 90 -2.39 12.20 -6.87
N TYR A 91 -2.48 11.45 -7.97
CA TYR A 91 -2.64 10.00 -7.91
C TYR A 91 -1.28 9.29 -8.05
N PRO A 92 -1.13 8.07 -7.52
CA PRO A 92 0.09 7.30 -7.65
C PRO A 92 0.34 6.92 -9.10
N GLU A 93 1.46 7.37 -9.67
CA GLU A 93 1.81 7.17 -11.08
C GLU A 93 1.87 5.69 -11.48
N ASN A 94 2.40 4.83 -10.60
CA ASN A 94 2.45 3.41 -10.86
C ASN A 94 1.05 2.80 -11.02
N VAL A 95 0.07 3.25 -10.22
CA VAL A 95 -1.31 2.76 -10.31
C VAL A 95 -1.98 3.31 -11.57
N THR A 96 -1.89 4.62 -11.82
CA THR A 96 -2.56 5.22 -13.00
C THR A 96 -2.00 4.69 -14.32
N ARG A 97 -0.69 4.37 -14.37
CA ARG A 97 -0.04 3.76 -15.53
C ARG A 97 -0.43 2.29 -15.73
N LEU A 98 -0.45 1.50 -14.67
CA LEU A 98 -0.69 0.03 -14.75
C LEU A 98 -2.18 -0.32 -14.83
N PHE A 99 -3.05 0.56 -14.36
CA PHE A 99 -4.50 0.37 -14.34
C PHE A 99 -5.22 1.56 -14.98
N PRO A 100 -5.26 1.63 -16.33
CA PRO A 100 -5.97 2.70 -17.03
C PRO A 100 -7.46 2.69 -16.65
N GLY A 101 -7.92 3.72 -15.93
CA GLY A 101 -9.28 3.72 -15.37
C GLY A 101 -9.33 3.82 -13.85
N ALA A 102 -8.27 3.39 -13.17
CA ALA A 102 -8.16 3.56 -11.73
C ALA A 102 -8.04 5.05 -11.37
N MET A 103 -8.63 5.42 -10.23
CA MET A 103 -8.56 6.75 -9.66
C MET A 103 -8.93 7.91 -10.61
N LYS A 104 -9.81 7.68 -11.60
CA LYS A 104 -10.30 8.75 -12.49
C LYS A 104 -11.14 9.81 -11.76
N GLN A 105 -11.82 9.40 -10.69
CA GLN A 105 -12.49 10.27 -9.75
C GLN A 105 -12.05 9.88 -8.35
N ARG A 106 -11.80 10.88 -7.51
CA ARG A 106 -11.36 10.67 -6.12
C ARG A 106 -12.56 10.20 -5.31
N THR A 107 -12.69 8.89 -5.14
CA THR A 107 -13.73 8.26 -4.29
C THR A 107 -13.28 8.10 -2.84
N SER A 108 -12.02 8.43 -2.53
CA SER A 108 -11.38 8.30 -1.23
C SER A 108 -10.78 9.65 -0.79
N ASN A 109 -10.47 9.82 0.50
CA ASN A 109 -9.81 11.05 0.98
C ASN A 109 -8.33 11.12 0.57
N GLY A 110 -7.75 9.98 0.22
CA GLY A 110 -6.38 9.86 -0.24
C GLY A 110 -6.00 8.45 -0.61
N SER A 111 -4.75 8.29 -1.04
CA SER A 111 -4.13 6.98 -1.14
C SER A 111 -2.74 7.00 -0.54
N ILE A 112 -2.29 5.86 -0.03
CA ILE A 112 -0.96 5.68 0.52
C ILE A 112 -0.27 4.51 -0.17
N SER A 113 0.95 4.71 -0.64
CA SER A 113 1.77 3.68 -1.27
C SER A 113 2.89 3.25 -0.34
N PHE A 114 2.98 1.95 -0.06
CA PHE A 114 4.11 1.33 0.62
C PHE A 114 5.02 0.64 -0.41
N SER A 115 6.33 0.89 -0.36
CA SER A 115 7.32 0.19 -1.20
C SER A 115 8.17 -0.72 -0.33
N VAL A 116 7.95 -2.04 -0.47
CA VAL A 116 8.65 -3.07 0.30
C VAL A 116 9.67 -3.75 -0.59
N GLY A 117 10.93 -3.35 -0.46
CA GLY A 117 12.08 -3.97 -1.12
C GLY A 117 12.58 -5.26 -0.44
N GLU A 118 13.47 -5.97 -1.13
CA GLU A 118 14.09 -7.24 -0.70
C GLU A 118 14.67 -7.18 0.72
N ILE A 119 15.25 -6.05 1.14
CA ILE A 119 15.83 -5.86 2.47
C ILE A 119 14.83 -6.09 3.61
N HIS A 120 13.56 -5.77 3.39
CA HIS A 120 12.50 -5.89 4.41
C HIS A 120 11.98 -7.33 4.52
N LEU A 121 12.22 -8.16 3.50
CA LEU A 121 11.73 -9.53 3.42
C LEU A 121 12.76 -10.57 3.87
N LYS A 122 14.00 -10.15 4.16
CA LYS A 122 15.11 -11.05 4.56
C LYS A 122 14.83 -11.87 5.81
N LYS A 123 14.09 -11.32 6.76
CA LYS A 123 13.76 -11.97 8.05
C LYS A 123 12.42 -12.72 8.01
N GLY A 124 11.85 -12.92 6.83
CA GLY A 124 10.55 -13.54 6.65
C GLY A 124 9.48 -12.58 6.12
N LEU A 125 8.38 -13.17 5.67
CA LEU A 125 7.32 -12.50 4.93
C LEU A 125 6.14 -12.11 5.84
N GLU A 126 5.99 -12.80 6.97
CA GLU A 126 4.82 -12.74 7.84
C GLU A 126 4.65 -11.39 8.53
N VAL A 127 5.74 -10.86 9.11
CA VAL A 127 5.69 -9.58 9.84
C VAL A 127 5.39 -8.42 8.88
N PRO A 128 6.12 -8.22 7.75
CA PRO A 128 5.79 -7.16 6.80
C PRO A 128 4.37 -7.29 6.24
N LEU A 129 3.91 -8.52 5.98
CA LEU A 129 2.55 -8.76 5.48
C LEU A 129 1.50 -8.36 6.52
N SER A 130 1.69 -8.79 7.77
CA SER A 130 0.78 -8.49 8.88
C SER A 130 0.69 -6.99 9.12
N GLN A 131 1.83 -6.29 9.08
CA GLN A 131 1.88 -4.83 9.24
C GLN A 131 1.15 -4.11 8.10
N LEU A 132 1.38 -4.49 6.84
CA LEU A 132 0.68 -3.87 5.71
C LEU A 132 -0.83 -4.12 5.75
N ILE A 133 -1.26 -5.35 6.01
CA ILE A 133 -2.69 -5.69 6.04
C ILE A 133 -3.37 -5.07 7.27
N GLY A 134 -2.67 -4.98 8.40
CA GLY A 134 -3.15 -4.35 9.62
C GLY A 134 -3.18 -2.82 9.57
N PHE A 135 -2.43 -2.20 8.65
CA PHE A 135 -2.27 -0.75 8.57
C PHE A 135 -3.61 -0.01 8.49
N ARG A 136 -4.56 -0.51 7.69
CA ARG A 136 -5.87 0.14 7.54
C ARG A 136 -6.67 0.13 8.84
N GLN A 137 -6.55 -0.92 9.63
CA GLN A 137 -7.19 -1.02 10.93
C GLN A 137 -6.49 -0.10 11.94
N TYR A 138 -5.15 -0.02 11.88
CA TYR A 138 -4.37 0.89 12.70
C TYR A 138 -4.75 2.37 12.48
N LEU A 139 -5.01 2.79 11.25
CA LEU A 139 -5.47 4.16 10.96
C LEU A 139 -6.85 4.52 11.53
N HIS A 140 -7.68 3.53 11.88
CA HIS A 140 -9.00 3.78 12.45
C HIS A 140 -9.00 3.84 13.98
N PHE A 141 -7.93 3.35 14.62
CA PHE A 141 -7.79 3.31 16.08
C PHE A 141 -6.99 4.51 16.56
#